data_AF-A0A496MXS6-F1
#
_entry.id   AF-A0A496MXS6-F1
#
_cell.length_a   1.000
_cell.length_b   1.000
_cell.length_c   1.000
_cell.angle_alpha   90.00
_cell.angle_beta   90.00
_cell.angle_gamma   90.00
#
_symmetry.space_group_name_H-M   'P 1'
#
loop_
_entity.id
_entity.type
_entity.pdbx_description
1 polymer ?
#
loop_
_entity_poly.entity_id
_entity_poly.type
_entity_poly.pdbx_seq_one_letter_code
_entity_poly.pdbx_strand_id
1 'polypeptide(L)' 'MPGVWEWVIIAVVVIIFFGANKLPDAARSLGRSMRIFKSEVKELNKENNTTTTNTETPTTPDTTTDTPKKDQA' A
#
# COMPACT_ATOMS: atom_id res chain seq x y z
N MET A 1 -25.27 15.01 17.73
CA MET A 1 -24.17 14.50 16.89
C MET A 1 -23.08 14.02 17.84
N PRO A 2 -22.66 12.75 17.78
CA PRO A 2 -21.63 12.25 18.69
C PRO A 2 -20.35 13.06 18.48
N GLY A 3 -19.83 13.60 19.59
CA GLY A 3 -18.62 14.41 19.58
C GLY A 3 -17.37 13.55 19.46
N VAL A 4 -16.26 14.14 19.01
CA VAL A 4 -14.94 13.50 18.99
C VAL A 4 -14.60 12.87 20.35
N TRP A 5 -15.08 13.46 21.45
CA TRP A 5 -14.89 12.96 22.80
C TRP A 5 -15.47 11.56 23.06
N GLU A 6 -16.58 11.21 22.41
CA GLU A 6 -17.25 9.92 22.60
C GLU A 6 -16.46 8.79 21.95
N TRP A 7 -15.88 9.05 20.77
CA TRP A 7 -14.96 8.12 20.10
C TRP A 7 -13.69 7.87 20.91
N VAL A 8 -13.16 8.90 21.57
CA VAL A 8 -11.99 8.76 22.45
C VAL A 8 -12.31 7.85 23.63
N ILE A 9 -13.48 8.02 24.26
CA ILE A 9 -13.90 7.17 25.39
C ILE A 9 -14.04 5.71 24.94
N ILE A 10 -14.67 5.45 23.79
CA ILE A 10 -14.80 4.09 23.25
C ILE A 10 -13.42 3.49 22.99
N ALA A 11 -12.50 4.22 22.38
CA ALA A 11 -11.15 3.75 22.12
C ALA A 11 -10.41 3.38 23.43
N VAL A 12 -10.55 4.19 24.47
CA VAL A 12 -9.95 3.92 25.79
C VAL A 12 -10.53 2.64 26.39
N VAL A 13 -11.84 2.43 26.33
CA VAL A 13 -12.49 1.20 26.84
C VAL A 13 -11.98 -0.04 26.09
N VAL A 14 -11.88 0.02 24.76
CA VAL A 14 -11.35 -1.10 23.96
C VAL A 14 -9.88 -1.37 24.30
N ILE A 15 -9.06 -0.34 24.51
CA ILE A 15 -7.65 -0.49 24.94
C ILE A 15 -7.54 -1.16 26.31
N ILE A 16 -8.43 -0.86 27.25
CA ILE A 16 -8.42 -1.50 28.58
C ILE A 16 -8.81 -2.98 28.48
N PHE A 17 -9.82 -3.33 27.68
CA PHE A 17 -10.28 -4.71 27.51
C PHE A 17 -9.30 -5.58 26.69
N PHE A 18 -8.77 -5.05 25.58
CA PHE A 18 -7.90 -5.80 24.66
C PHE A 18 -6.42 -5.62 24.96
N GLY A 19 -6.03 -4.59 25.71
CA GLY A 19 -4.66 -4.23 26.01
C GLY A 19 -4.02 -3.32 24.94
N ALA A 20 -3.20 -2.35 25.40
CA ALA A 20 -2.56 -1.34 24.55
C ALA A 20 -1.65 -1.92 23.44
N ASN A 21 -1.17 -3.16 23.60
CA ASN A 21 -0.30 -3.81 22.61
C ASN A 21 -1.06 -4.62 21.56
N LYS A 22 -2.30 -5.08 21.83
CA LYS A 22 -3.04 -5.99 20.92
C LYS A 22 -3.77 -5.26 19.81
N LEU A 23 -4.34 -4.09 20.10
CA LEU A 23 -4.96 -3.23 19.08
C LEU A 23 -4.00 -2.79 17.97
N PRO A 24 -2.83 -2.18 18.26
CA PRO A 24 -1.92 -1.73 17.21
C PRO A 24 -1.29 -2.90 16.46
N ASP A 25 -1.06 -4.03 17.13
CA ASP A 25 -0.48 -5.21 16.49
C ASP A 25 -1.48 -5.89 15.52
N ALA A 26 -2.75 -6.04 15.95
CA ALA A 26 -3.83 -6.52 15.09
C ALA A 26 -4.09 -5.56 13.92
N ALA A 27 -4.12 -4.25 14.17
CA ALA A 27 -4.27 -3.26 13.10
C ALA A 27 -3.08 -3.29 12.11
N ARG A 28 -1.85 -3.51 12.60
CA ARG A 28 -0.66 -3.64 11.74
C ARG A 28 -0.65 -4.92 10.92
N SER A 29 -1.08 -6.05 11.48
CA SER A 29 -1.18 -7.31 10.73
C SER A 29 -2.31 -7.24 9.68
N LEU A 30 -3.49 -6.78 10.08
CA LEU A 30 -4.62 -6.54 9.18
C LEU A 30 -4.28 -5.51 8.10
N GLY A 31 -3.59 -4.43 8.43
CA GLY A 31 -3.18 -3.40 7.48
C GLY A 31 -2.21 -3.92 6.41
N ARG A 32 -1.31 -4.84 6.77
CA ARG A 32 -0.42 -5.52 5.81
C ARG A 32 -1.21 -6.39 4.84
N SER A 33 -2.14 -7.21 5.34
CA SER A 33 -3.02 -8.03 4.50
C SER A 33 -3.96 -7.19 3.62
N MET A 34 -4.54 -6.12 4.18
CA MET A 34 -5.38 -5.18 3.43
C MET A 34 -4.62 -4.45 2.33
N ARG A 35 -3.33 -4.14 2.51
CA ARG A 35 -2.51 -3.49 1.48
C ARG A 35 -2.35 -4.39 0.26
N ILE A 36 -2.04 -5.66 0.48
CA ILE A 36 -1.87 -6.68 -0.58
C ILE A 36 -3.21 -6.88 -1.31
N PHE A 37 -4.28 -7.09 -0.56
CA PHE A 37 -5.62 -7.22 -1.13
C PHE A 37 -6.06 -5.98 -1.89
N LYS A 38 -5.73 -4.77 -1.40
CA LYS A 38 -6.07 -3.51 -2.08
C LYS A 38 -5.27 -3.30 -3.36
N SER A 39 -4.02 -3.77 -3.46
CA SER A 39 -3.28 -3.74 -4.73
C SER A 39 -3.89 -4.67 -5.76
N GLU A 40 -4.20 -5.91 -5.38
CA GLU A 40 -4.84 -6.89 -6.26
C GLU A 40 -6.22 -6.38 -6.71
N VAL A 41 -7.07 -5.96 -5.76
CA VAL A 41 -8.39 -5.40 -6.09
C VAL A 41 -8.28 -4.14 -6.96
N LYS A 42 -7.26 -3.29 -6.77
CA LYS A 42 -7.06 -2.11 -7.62
C LYS A 42 -6.66 -2.48 -9.04
N GLU A 43 -5.88 -3.54 -9.21
CA GLU A 43 -5.53 -4.12 -10.50
C GLU A 43 -6.78 -4.67 -11.20
N LEU A 44 -7.62 -5.42 -10.47
CA LEU A 44 -8.92 -5.93 -10.94
C LEU A 44 -9.91 -4.82 -11.36
N ASN A 45 -9.93 -3.71 -10.62
CA ASN A 45 -10.76 -2.56 -10.98
C ASN A 45 -10.18 -1.77 -12.16
N LYS A 46 -8.85 -1.80 -12.34
CA LYS A 46 -8.15 -1.11 -13.42
C LYS A 46 -8.33 -1.86 -14.74
N GLU A 47 -8.17 -3.18 -14.76
CA GLU A 47 -8.42 -4.02 -15.95
C GLU A 47 -9.87 -3.98 -16.42
N ASN A 48 -10.85 -3.78 -15.52
CA ASN A 48 -12.24 -3.54 -15.92
C ASN A 48 -12.46 -2.15 -16.57
N ASN A 49 -11.59 -1.17 -16.29
CA ASN A 49 -11.64 0.18 -16.87
C ASN A 49 -10.65 0.41 -18.04
N THR A 50 -9.77 -0.55 -18.36
CA THR A 50 -8.71 -0.37 -19.37
C THR A 50 -8.84 -1.24 -20.62
N THR A 51 -10.04 -1.72 -20.97
CA THR A 51 -10.27 -2.21 -22.35
C THR A 51 -10.30 -1.06 -23.39
N THR A 52 -10.29 0.20 -22.95
CA THR A 52 -9.97 1.34 -23.80
C THR A 52 -8.93 2.21 -23.09
N THR A 53 -7.66 2.07 -23.48
CA THR A 53 -6.67 3.16 -23.65
C THR A 53 -5.24 2.62 -23.57
N ASN A 54 -4.62 2.61 -24.76
CA ASN A 54 -3.20 2.77 -25.08
C ASN A 54 -2.19 1.69 -24.72
N THR A 55 -1.85 0.91 -25.75
CA THR A 55 -0.48 0.83 -26.28
C THR A 55 0.23 2.18 -26.18
N GLU A 56 1.36 2.25 -25.48
CA GLU A 56 2.47 3.15 -25.78
C GLU A 56 3.68 2.77 -24.92
N THR A 57 4.64 2.08 -25.54
CA THR A 57 6.05 2.14 -25.17
C THR A 57 6.57 3.54 -25.50
N PRO A 58 7.30 4.21 -24.60
CA PRO A 58 8.35 5.11 -25.03
C PRO A 58 9.69 4.69 -24.44
N THR A 59 10.59 4.42 -25.37
CA THR A 59 12.04 4.36 -25.20
C THR A 59 12.57 5.63 -24.51
N THR A 60 13.52 5.40 -23.60
CA THR A 60 14.64 6.23 -23.11
C THR A 60 14.87 7.60 -23.75
N PRO A 61 15.20 8.62 -22.94
CA PRO A 61 16.35 9.48 -23.21
C PRO A 61 17.37 9.48 -22.06
N ASP A 62 18.63 9.47 -22.48
CA ASP A 62 19.88 9.26 -21.76
C ASP A 62 20.14 10.10 -20.49
N THR A 63 20.78 9.47 -19.50
CA THR A 63 22.02 10.01 -18.90
C THR A 63 22.95 8.85 -18.54
N THR A 64 24.03 8.79 -19.31
CA THR A 64 25.30 8.12 -19.08
C THR A 64 25.71 7.98 -17.60
N THR A 65 25.91 6.74 -17.15
CA THR A 65 27.12 6.34 -16.42
C THR A 65 27.49 4.95 -16.89
N ASP A 66 28.33 5.00 -17.90
CA ASP A 66 29.21 3.98 -18.44
C ASP A 66 29.97 3.27 -17.31
N THR A 67 29.77 1.95 -17.14
CA THR A 67 30.85 0.97 -16.99
C THR A 67 30.25 -0.44 -17.15
N PRO A 68 30.33 -1.04 -18.35
CA PRO A 68 30.81 -2.41 -18.38
C PRO A 68 31.66 -2.69 -19.63
N LYS A 69 32.99 -2.70 -19.52
CA LYS A 69 33.86 -3.57 -20.33
C LYS A 69 35.33 -3.40 -19.94
N LYS A 70 35.94 -4.42 -19.31
CA LYS A 70 37.22 -5.01 -19.76
C LYS A 70 37.62 -6.24 -18.93
N ASP A 71 36.98 -7.38 -19.20
CA ASP A 71 37.61 -8.69 -18.97
C ASP A 71 37.56 -9.46 -20.29
N GLN A 72 38.52 -9.13 -21.14
CA GLN A 72 38.99 -9.92 -22.26
C GLN A 72 40.51 -9.69 -22.33
N ALA A 73 41.28 -10.64 -21.79
CA ALA A 73 42.65 -10.97 -22.16
C ALA A 73 42.95 -12.39 -21.64
#